data_AF-A0A8H6LLS6-F1
#
_entry.id   AF-A0A8H6LLS6-F1
#
_cell.length_a   1.000
_cell.length_b   1.000
_cell.length_c   1.000
_cell.angle_alpha   90.00
_cell.angle_beta   90.00
_cell.angle_gamma   90.00
#
_symmetry.space_group_name_H-M   'P 1'
#
loop_
_entity.id
_entity.type
_entity.pdbx_description
1 polymer ?
#
loop_
_entity_poly.entity_id
_entity_poly.type
_entity_poly.pdbx_seq_one_letter_code
_entity_poly.pdbx_strand_id
1 'polypeptide(L)'
;MSEHGARPSSPAKVALEAWSQGCMIGALIIMIGITFVNMRRGVLLHKLILIELLLAMPNGFFTFFDPPTWGWYLSSTVIFLVISWNLHNVIAWLKNKPFLSKRYNTIYIGTIILVQPYWVLEIYANFTYFNPPYSRLFVSTRPLEAVCRDPWWIFTALNLFWNIKYRYEFKPLEIVRVSPRFGLLLLSMTLSIIFITVDLFSVTPVIPIGYINPFWKFAFIFKCFTDTIVLDDFKTALDKLNREVT
;
A
#
# COMPACT_ATOMS: atom_id res chain seq x y z
N MET A 1 17.79 15.65 -25.01
CA MET A 1 16.79 16.36 -24.20
C MET A 1 15.98 15.30 -23.47
N SER A 2 16.04 15.20 -22.14
CA SER A 2 15.29 14.17 -21.42
C SER A 2 13.80 14.48 -21.48
N GLU A 3 13.11 13.74 -22.34
CA GLU A 3 11.67 13.85 -22.63
C GLU A 3 10.86 13.62 -21.36
N HIS A 4 9.74 14.32 -21.29
CA HIS A 4 8.69 14.27 -20.29
C HIS A 4 8.12 12.84 -20.17
N GLY A 5 7.19 12.57 -19.25
CA GLY A 5 6.61 11.25 -19.08
C GLY A 5 5.93 10.74 -20.36
N ALA A 6 6.63 9.92 -21.14
CA ALA A 6 6.08 9.28 -22.34
C ALA A 6 5.70 7.83 -22.04
N ARG A 7 4.70 7.32 -22.77
CA ARG A 7 4.37 5.89 -22.74
C ARG A 7 5.63 5.08 -23.09
N PRO A 8 5.97 4.03 -22.34
CA PRO A 8 7.16 3.23 -22.64
C PRO A 8 7.07 2.64 -24.05
N SER A 9 8.13 2.80 -24.85
CA SER A 9 8.18 2.32 -26.23
C SER A 9 8.99 1.03 -26.39
N SER A 10 9.95 0.77 -25.49
CA SER A 10 10.77 -0.44 -25.59
C SER A 10 9.98 -1.69 -25.16
N PRO A 11 10.04 -2.80 -25.91
CA PRO A 11 9.29 -4.01 -25.59
C PRO A 11 9.51 -4.52 -24.17
N ALA A 12 10.76 -4.45 -23.67
CA ALA A 12 11.09 -4.85 -22.30
C ALA A 12 10.39 -3.99 -21.23
N LYS A 13 10.32 -2.66 -21.43
CA LYS A 13 9.65 -1.76 -20.48
C LYS A 13 8.13 -1.92 -20.52
N VAL A 14 7.56 -2.10 -21.71
CA VAL A 14 6.13 -2.38 -21.88
C VAL A 14 5.76 -3.70 -21.23
N ALA A 15 6.55 -4.77 -21.46
CA ALA A 15 6.31 -6.07 -20.86
C ALA A 15 6.39 -6.02 -19.32
N LEU A 16 7.39 -5.34 -18.76
CA LEU A 16 7.55 -5.17 -17.32
C LEU A 16 6.38 -4.40 -16.69
N GLU A 17 5.97 -3.29 -17.31
CA GLU A 17 4.85 -2.48 -16.83
C GLU A 17 3.54 -3.27 -16.92
N ALA A 18 3.24 -3.88 -18.06
CA ALA A 18 2.02 -4.66 -18.27
C ALA A 18 1.93 -5.87 -17.32
N TRP A 19 3.03 -6.62 -17.16
CA TRP A 19 3.07 -7.77 -16.24
C TRP A 19 2.84 -7.33 -14.79
N SER A 20 3.55 -6.29 -14.33
CA SER A 20 3.44 -5.85 -12.94
C SER A 20 2.08 -5.24 -12.63
N GLN A 21 1.47 -4.51 -13.57
CA GLN A 21 0.09 -4.03 -13.45
C GLN A 21 -0.91 -5.18 -13.43
N GLY A 22 -0.78 -6.16 -14.33
CA GLY A 22 -1.63 -7.35 -14.35
C GLY A 22 -1.55 -8.16 -13.06
N CYS A 23 -0.34 -8.32 -12.51
CA CYS A 23 -0.12 -8.97 -11.21
C CYS A 23 -0.84 -8.24 -10.08
N MET A 24 -0.70 -6.92 -10.00
CA MET A 24 -1.39 -6.10 -9.00
C MET A 24 -2.91 -6.21 -9.11
N ILE A 25 -3.47 -6.02 -10.30
CA ILE A 25 -4.92 -6.10 -10.52
C ILE A 25 -5.46 -7.50 -10.22
N GLY A 26 -4.79 -8.55 -10.68
CA GLY A 26 -5.18 -9.93 -10.38
C GLY A 26 -5.22 -10.21 -8.88
N ALA A 27 -4.21 -9.73 -8.14
CA ALA A 27 -4.18 -9.88 -6.68
C ALA A 27 -5.32 -9.11 -5.98
N LEU A 28 -5.59 -7.86 -6.40
CA LEU A 28 -6.69 -7.05 -5.85
C LEU A 28 -8.05 -7.70 -6.09
N ILE A 29 -8.31 -8.27 -7.26
CA ILE A 29 -9.57 -8.96 -7.57
C ILE A 29 -9.79 -10.17 -6.63
N ILE A 30 -8.76 -10.98 -6.43
CA ILE A 30 -8.83 -12.12 -5.51
C ILE A 30 -9.09 -11.64 -4.08
N MET A 31 -8.37 -10.61 -3.65
CA MET A 31 -8.54 -9.99 -2.33
C MET A 31 -9.93 -9.39 -2.10
N ILE A 32 -10.54 -8.81 -3.14
CA ILE A 32 -11.92 -8.33 -3.11
C ILE A 32 -12.88 -9.50 -2.86
N GLY A 33 -12.72 -10.60 -3.59
CA GLY A 33 -13.52 -11.81 -3.39
C GLY A 33 -13.40 -12.36 -1.97
N ILE A 34 -12.17 -12.49 -1.46
CA ILE A 34 -11.91 -12.94 -0.08
C ILE A 34 -12.56 -11.99 0.94
N THR A 35 -12.38 -10.68 0.77
CA THR A 35 -12.94 -9.67 1.69
C THR A 35 -14.47 -9.72 1.68
N PHE A 36 -15.08 -9.83 0.51
CA PHE A 36 -16.54 -9.86 0.36
C PHE A 36 -17.18 -11.10 0.99
N VAL A 37 -16.53 -12.27 0.88
CA VAL A 37 -17.03 -13.52 1.50
C VAL A 37 -16.86 -13.51 3.01
N ASN A 38 -15.82 -12.84 3.53
CA ASN A 38 -15.50 -12.83 4.96
C ASN A 38 -16.03 -11.60 5.71
N MET A 39 -16.58 -10.60 5.03
CA MET A 39 -17.05 -9.38 5.69
C MET A 39 -18.32 -9.62 6.51
N ARG A 40 -18.28 -9.18 7.77
CA ARG A 40 -19.45 -9.17 8.66
C ARG A 40 -20.29 -7.90 8.50
N ARG A 41 -21.62 -8.05 8.57
CA ARG A 41 -22.57 -6.92 8.52
C ARG A 41 -22.33 -5.98 9.71
N GLY A 42 -22.30 -4.67 9.45
CA GLY A 42 -22.14 -3.63 10.48
C GLY A 42 -20.70 -3.29 10.85
N VAL A 43 -19.70 -4.02 10.37
CA VAL A 43 -18.28 -3.71 10.65
C VAL A 43 -17.74 -2.72 9.62
N LEU A 44 -17.45 -1.49 10.06
CA LEU A 44 -16.92 -0.42 9.19
C LEU A 44 -15.56 -0.79 8.58
N LEU A 45 -14.65 -1.36 9.39
CA LEU A 45 -13.30 -1.70 8.96
C LEU A 45 -13.28 -2.58 7.71
N HIS A 46 -14.16 -3.58 7.63
CA HIS A 46 -14.25 -4.46 6.47
C HIS A 46 -14.69 -3.73 5.20
N LYS A 47 -15.62 -2.78 5.34
CA LYS A 47 -16.08 -1.95 4.21
C LYS A 47 -14.96 -1.03 3.72
N LEU A 48 -14.17 -0.48 4.64
CA LEU A 48 -13.03 0.36 4.28
C LEU A 48 -11.97 -0.45 3.51
N ILE A 49 -11.65 -1.67 3.97
CA ILE A 49 -10.74 -2.58 3.24
C ILE A 49 -11.27 -2.86 1.83
N LEU A 50 -12.57 -3.15 1.68
CA LEU A 50 -13.15 -3.36 0.36
C LEU A 50 -13.04 -2.10 -0.54
N ILE A 51 -13.33 -0.92 0.01
CA ILE A 51 -13.27 0.35 -0.72
C ILE A 51 -11.82 0.66 -1.14
N GLU A 52 -10.85 0.42 -0.27
CA GLU A 52 -9.42 0.58 -0.56
C GLU A 52 -9.02 -0.22 -1.81
N LEU A 53 -9.39 -1.50 -1.85
CA LEU A 53 -9.09 -2.38 -2.98
C LEU A 53 -9.74 -1.86 -4.27
N LEU A 54 -11.02 -1.47 -4.20
CA LEU A 54 -11.77 -0.96 -5.35
C LEU A 54 -11.19 0.35 -5.90
N LEU A 55 -10.75 1.25 -5.03
CA LEU A 55 -10.15 2.53 -5.41
C LEU A 55 -8.79 2.37 -6.11
N ALA A 56 -8.02 1.34 -5.77
CA ALA A 56 -6.73 1.13 -6.41
C ALA A 56 -6.84 0.55 -7.84
N MET A 57 -7.88 -0.22 -8.14
CA MET A 57 -7.98 -0.95 -9.40
C MET A 57 -7.92 -0.09 -10.67
N PRO A 58 -8.63 1.06 -10.78
CA PRO A 58 -8.65 1.83 -12.02
C PRO A 58 -7.26 2.19 -12.53
N ASN A 59 -6.30 2.48 -11.62
CA ASN A 59 -4.96 2.86 -12.04
C ASN A 59 -4.21 1.73 -12.76
N GLY A 60 -4.46 0.46 -12.46
CA GLY A 60 -3.72 -0.62 -13.12
C GLY A 60 -4.07 -0.88 -14.58
N PHE A 61 -5.08 -0.20 -15.12
CA PHE A 61 -5.53 -0.38 -16.51
C PHE A 61 -4.94 0.64 -17.49
N PHE A 62 -4.11 1.59 -17.04
CA PHE A 62 -3.62 2.64 -17.94
C PHE A 62 -2.80 2.11 -19.13
N THR A 63 -2.19 0.93 -19.00
CA THR A 63 -1.32 0.32 -20.03
C THR A 63 -2.07 -0.07 -21.29
N PHE A 64 -3.40 -0.21 -21.23
CA PHE A 64 -4.26 -0.55 -22.36
C PHE A 64 -4.47 0.59 -23.35
N PHE A 65 -4.18 1.82 -22.96
CA PHE A 65 -4.43 2.99 -23.79
C PHE A 65 -3.16 3.46 -24.50
N ASP A 66 -3.35 4.08 -25.66
CA ASP A 66 -2.32 4.82 -26.39
C ASP A 66 -2.40 6.33 -26.09
N PRO A 67 -1.31 7.09 -26.30
CA PRO A 67 -1.35 8.55 -26.20
C PRO A 67 -2.36 9.15 -27.19
N PRO A 68 -3.09 10.23 -26.82
CA PRO A 68 -2.98 10.97 -25.56
C PRO A 68 -3.76 10.35 -24.39
N THR A 69 -4.70 9.44 -24.65
CA THR A 69 -5.58 8.83 -23.64
C THR A 69 -4.80 8.16 -22.51
N TRP A 70 -3.65 7.56 -22.81
CA TRP A 70 -2.74 6.97 -21.84
C TRP A 70 -2.38 7.93 -20.68
N GLY A 71 -1.93 9.16 -21.00
CA GLY A 71 -1.48 10.13 -20.00
C GLY A 71 -2.63 10.67 -19.15
N TRP A 72 -3.78 10.93 -19.78
CA TRP A 72 -5.00 11.39 -19.11
C TRP A 72 -5.58 10.34 -18.19
N TYR A 73 -5.67 9.09 -18.66
CA TYR A 73 -6.21 7.99 -17.87
C TYR A 73 -5.30 7.68 -16.68
N LEU A 74 -3.98 7.59 -16.89
CA LEU A 74 -2.99 7.39 -15.82
C LEU A 74 -3.14 8.47 -14.75
N SER A 75 -3.14 9.74 -15.16
CA SER A 75 -3.17 10.87 -14.23
C SER A 75 -4.51 11.01 -13.51
N SER A 76 -5.63 10.72 -14.17
CA SER A 76 -6.96 10.79 -13.53
C SER A 76 -7.14 9.64 -12.53
N THR A 77 -6.66 8.45 -12.87
CA THR A 77 -6.80 7.28 -12.01
C THR A 77 -5.82 7.26 -10.84
N VAL A 78 -4.70 7.99 -10.93
CA VAL A 78 -3.76 8.15 -9.81
C VAL A 78 -4.43 8.79 -8.59
N ILE A 79 -5.46 9.61 -8.81
CA ILE A 79 -6.25 10.22 -7.73
C ILE A 79 -6.88 9.11 -6.86
N PHE A 80 -7.51 8.12 -7.49
CA PHE A 80 -8.12 7.00 -6.75
C PHE A 80 -7.06 6.12 -6.07
N LEU A 81 -5.91 5.92 -6.71
CA LEU A 81 -4.78 5.20 -6.10
C LEU A 81 -4.26 5.92 -4.85
N VAL A 82 -4.09 7.24 -4.91
CA VAL A 82 -3.66 8.06 -3.76
C VAL A 82 -4.71 8.04 -2.64
N ILE A 83 -6.00 8.09 -2.98
CA ILE A 83 -7.07 7.92 -1.98
C ILE A 83 -6.97 6.52 -1.35
N SER A 84 -6.73 5.47 -2.14
CA SER A 84 -6.52 4.10 -1.64
C SER A 84 -5.33 4.03 -0.68
N TRP A 85 -4.17 4.60 -1.02
CA TRP A 85 -3.01 4.65 -0.12
C TRP A 85 -3.29 5.38 1.20
N ASN A 86 -4.01 6.50 1.15
CA ASN A 86 -4.40 7.21 2.36
C ASN A 86 -5.41 6.40 3.19
N LEU A 87 -6.35 5.73 2.54
CA LEU A 87 -7.31 4.86 3.20
C LEU A 87 -6.62 3.65 3.85
N HIS A 88 -5.63 3.07 3.21
CA HIS A 88 -4.77 2.03 3.78
C HIS A 88 -4.16 2.48 5.10
N ASN A 89 -3.60 3.70 5.15
CA ASN A 89 -3.01 4.25 6.37
C ASN A 89 -4.06 4.43 7.50
N VAL A 90 -5.30 4.76 7.14
CA VAL A 90 -6.43 4.81 8.09
C VAL A 90 -6.85 3.41 8.55
N ILE A 91 -6.86 2.41 7.67
CA ILE A 91 -7.15 1.01 8.02
C ILE A 91 -6.07 0.47 8.97
N ALA A 92 -4.80 0.70 8.66
CA ALA A 92 -3.67 0.34 9.52
C ALA A 92 -3.80 1.02 10.91
N TRP A 93 -4.20 2.30 10.95
CA TRP A 93 -4.52 2.98 12.20
C TRP A 93 -5.64 2.30 12.96
N LEU A 94 -6.78 1.98 12.31
CA LEU A 94 -7.92 1.34 12.97
C LEU A 94 -7.56 -0.04 13.53
N LYS A 95 -6.74 -0.81 12.82
CA LYS A 95 -6.27 -2.13 13.28
C LYS A 95 -5.31 -2.05 14.44
N ASN A 96 -4.46 -1.02 14.45
CA ASN A 96 -3.47 -0.81 15.48
C ASN A 96 -4.01 -0.02 16.69
N LYS A 97 -5.11 0.72 16.51
CA LYS A 97 -5.72 1.64 17.48
C LYS A 97 -5.90 1.05 18.89
N PRO A 98 -6.34 -0.22 19.07
CA PRO A 98 -6.49 -0.81 20.40
C PRO A 98 -5.18 -0.98 21.20
N PHE A 99 -4.02 -0.88 20.54
CA PHE A 99 -2.70 -0.91 21.18
C PHE A 99 -2.15 0.48 21.51
N LEU A 100 -2.77 1.55 21.00
CA LEU A 100 -2.24 2.92 21.14
C LEU A 100 -2.89 3.66 22.31
N SER A 101 -2.08 4.43 23.03
CA SER A 101 -2.61 5.42 23.99
C SER A 101 -3.31 6.57 23.26
N LYS A 102 -4.13 7.35 23.98
CA LYS A 102 -4.86 8.50 23.39
C LYS A 102 -3.94 9.51 22.68
N ARG A 103 -2.75 9.76 23.25
CA ARG A 103 -1.74 10.64 22.65
C ARG A 103 -1.19 10.07 21.34
N TYR A 104 -0.74 8.82 21.34
CA TYR A 104 -0.21 8.18 20.13
C TYR A 104 -1.28 8.01 19.05
N ASN A 105 -2.52 7.76 19.45
CA ASN A 105 -3.65 7.70 18.52
C ASN A 105 -3.85 9.03 17.78
N THR A 106 -3.79 10.15 18.50
CA THR A 106 -3.94 11.50 17.94
C THR A 106 -2.76 11.85 17.02
N ILE A 107 -1.53 11.50 17.41
CA ILE A 107 -0.34 11.72 16.57
C ILE A 107 -0.43 10.91 15.27
N TYR A 108 -0.84 9.63 15.35
CA TYR A 108 -0.96 8.76 14.18
C TYR A 108 -1.92 9.37 13.15
N ILE A 109 -3.15 9.68 13.54
CA ILE A 109 -4.15 10.22 12.59
C ILE A 109 -3.81 11.66 12.18
N GLY A 110 -3.28 12.47 13.10
CA GLY A 110 -2.87 13.85 12.81
C GLY A 110 -1.80 13.92 11.74
N THR A 111 -0.82 13.01 11.76
CA THR A 111 0.22 12.96 10.72
C THR A 111 -0.31 12.53 9.35
N ILE A 112 -1.31 11.64 9.27
CA ILE A 112 -2.01 11.32 8.00
C ILE A 112 -2.69 12.57 7.42
N ILE A 113 -3.28 13.42 8.28
CA ILE A 113 -3.91 14.66 7.82
C ILE A 113 -2.86 15.66 7.33
N LEU A 114 -1.72 15.76 8.02
CA LEU A 114 -0.65 16.68 7.67
C LEU A 114 0.02 16.37 6.32
N VAL A 115 -0.07 15.14 5.81
CA VAL A 115 0.52 14.78 4.51
C VAL A 115 -0.38 15.11 3.30
N GLN A 116 -1.64 15.51 3.51
CA GLN A 116 -2.55 15.81 2.39
C GLN A 116 -2.04 16.90 1.43
N PRO A 117 -1.39 17.99 1.86
CA PRO A 117 -0.81 18.98 0.94
C PRO A 117 0.22 18.39 -0.02
N TYR A 118 1.04 17.43 0.45
CA TYR A 118 1.97 16.72 -0.41
C TYR A 118 1.23 15.92 -1.50
N TRP A 119 0.15 15.21 -1.14
CA TRP A 119 -0.61 14.42 -2.10
C TRP A 119 -1.30 15.27 -3.17
N VAL A 120 -1.79 16.47 -2.80
CA VAL A 120 -2.34 17.43 -3.77
C VAL A 120 -1.25 17.89 -4.75
N LEU A 121 -0.06 18.23 -4.24
CA LEU A 121 1.09 18.60 -5.06
C LEU A 121 1.49 17.46 -6.00
N GLU A 122 1.54 16.23 -5.48
CA GLU A 122 1.98 15.04 -6.24
C GLU A 122 1.00 14.69 -7.37
N ILE A 123 -0.32 14.81 -7.14
CA ILE A 123 -1.34 14.63 -8.19
C ILE A 123 -1.15 15.66 -9.32
N TYR A 124 -0.94 16.92 -8.97
CA TYR A 124 -0.67 17.97 -9.96
C TYR A 124 0.65 17.75 -10.70
N ALA A 125 1.70 17.38 -9.98
CA ALA A 125 3.00 17.08 -10.55
C ALA A 125 2.92 15.89 -11.51
N ASN A 126 2.21 14.82 -11.14
CA ASN A 126 1.95 13.65 -11.98
C ASN A 126 1.21 14.04 -13.26
N PHE A 127 0.10 14.79 -13.12
CA PHE A 127 -0.69 15.25 -14.26
C PHE A 127 0.17 16.04 -15.26
N THR A 128 0.89 17.05 -14.76
CA THR A 128 1.73 17.91 -15.60
C THR A 128 3.00 17.22 -16.10
N TYR A 129 3.38 16.05 -15.58
CA TYR A 129 4.50 15.27 -16.08
C TYR A 129 4.12 14.42 -17.30
N PHE A 130 2.91 13.84 -17.30
CA PHE A 130 2.39 12.98 -18.37
C PHE A 130 1.49 13.71 -19.39
N ASN A 131 1.05 14.93 -19.09
CA ASN A 131 0.20 15.76 -19.94
C ASN A 131 0.77 17.19 -20.09
N PRO A 132 0.37 17.95 -21.13
CA PRO A 132 0.74 19.35 -21.26
C PRO A 132 0.41 20.13 -19.97
N PRO A 133 1.29 21.03 -19.48
CA PRO A 133 2.44 21.63 -20.18
C PRO A 133 3.79 20.92 -20.00
N TYR A 134 3.84 19.69 -19.46
CA TYR A 134 5.08 18.90 -19.34
C TYR A 134 6.15 19.45 -18.36
N SER A 135 5.76 19.57 -17.09
CA SER A 135 6.64 19.97 -15.98
C SER A 135 7.52 18.80 -15.48
N ARG A 136 8.69 19.13 -14.93
CA ARG A 136 9.59 18.18 -14.27
C ARG A 136 9.39 18.07 -12.76
N LEU A 137 8.40 18.78 -12.22
CA LEU A 137 8.12 18.83 -10.78
C LEU A 137 8.00 17.43 -10.16
N PHE A 138 7.36 16.49 -10.87
CA PHE A 138 7.19 15.11 -10.41
C PHE A 138 8.52 14.41 -10.10
N VAL A 139 9.54 14.62 -10.93
CA VAL A 139 10.87 14.00 -10.70
C VAL A 139 11.52 14.56 -9.45
N SER A 140 11.27 15.83 -9.12
CA SER A 140 11.81 16.49 -7.93
C SER A 140 11.07 16.13 -6.65
N THR A 141 9.76 15.86 -6.71
CA THR A 141 8.94 15.53 -5.54
C THR A 141 8.91 14.03 -5.22
N ARG A 142 9.08 13.17 -6.22
CA ARG A 142 9.01 11.70 -6.09
C ARG A 142 9.85 11.09 -4.95
N PRO A 143 11.08 11.54 -4.63
CA PRO A 143 11.82 10.99 -3.49
C PRO A 143 11.11 11.13 -2.15
N LEU A 144 10.20 12.11 -2.01
CA LEU A 144 9.38 12.30 -0.80
C LEU A 144 8.19 11.34 -0.75
N GLU A 145 7.82 10.69 -1.85
CA GLU A 145 6.63 9.83 -1.94
C GLU A 145 6.64 8.73 -0.89
N ALA A 146 7.76 8.01 -0.76
CA ALA A 146 7.90 6.95 0.22
C ALA A 146 7.71 7.46 1.66
N VAL A 147 8.26 8.63 1.99
CA VAL A 147 8.10 9.26 3.31
C VAL A 147 6.65 9.72 3.54
N CYS A 148 5.96 10.13 2.49
CA CYS A 148 4.58 10.58 2.56
C CYS A 148 3.54 9.44 2.46
N ARG A 149 3.98 8.22 2.14
CA ARG A 149 3.12 7.04 1.92
C ARG A 149 3.27 5.98 3.00
N ASP A 150 4.50 5.65 3.40
CA ASP A 150 4.83 4.39 4.07
C ASP A 150 5.09 4.41 5.59
N PRO A 151 5.42 5.54 6.27
CA PRO A 151 5.79 5.51 7.69
C PRO A 151 4.75 4.90 8.63
N TRP A 152 3.46 5.15 8.39
CA TRP A 152 2.37 4.63 9.22
C TRP A 152 2.29 3.10 9.16
N TRP A 153 2.48 2.53 7.97
CA TRP A 153 2.52 1.10 7.80
C TRP A 153 3.72 0.47 8.51
N ILE A 154 4.91 1.06 8.33
CA ILE A 154 6.13 0.60 9.00
C ILE A 154 5.94 0.63 10.52
N PHE A 155 5.42 1.73 11.06
CA PHE A 155 5.13 1.83 12.48
C PHE A 155 4.13 0.77 12.94
N THR A 156 3.05 0.55 12.19
CA THR A 156 2.02 -0.44 12.53
C THR A 156 2.57 -1.86 12.53
N ALA A 157 3.38 -2.23 11.55
CA ALA A 157 4.07 -3.51 11.51
C ALA A 157 4.99 -3.69 12.73
N LEU A 158 5.88 -2.72 12.97
CA LEU A 158 6.82 -2.78 14.10
C LEU A 158 6.10 -2.82 15.44
N ASN A 159 5.01 -2.05 15.61
CA ASN A 159 4.21 -2.06 16.83
C ASN A 159 3.52 -3.40 17.05
N LEU A 160 3.06 -4.07 15.98
CA LEU A 160 2.48 -5.41 16.09
C LEU A 160 3.55 -6.43 16.53
N PHE A 161 4.72 -6.44 15.89
CA PHE A 161 5.84 -7.30 16.30
C PHE A 161 6.27 -7.03 17.74
N TRP A 162 6.31 -5.77 18.16
CA TRP A 162 6.61 -5.38 19.53
C TRP A 162 5.59 -5.94 20.53
N ASN A 163 4.29 -5.78 20.26
CA ASN A 163 3.24 -6.30 21.15
C ASN A 163 3.26 -7.83 21.22
N ILE A 164 3.47 -8.52 20.10
CA ILE A 164 3.58 -9.99 20.08
C ILE A 164 4.72 -10.44 20.99
N LYS A 165 5.91 -9.83 20.85
CA LYS A 165 7.10 -10.22 21.60
C LYS A 165 6.99 -9.90 23.09
N TYR A 166 6.56 -8.69 23.45
CA TYR A 166 6.66 -8.19 24.82
C TYR A 166 5.37 -8.27 25.64
N ARG A 167 4.21 -8.32 24.99
CA ARG A 167 2.91 -8.34 25.68
C ARG A 167 2.27 -9.71 25.69
N TYR A 168 2.39 -10.45 24.59
CA TYR A 168 1.83 -11.80 24.46
C TYR A 168 2.90 -12.90 24.57
N GLU A 169 4.18 -12.53 24.61
CA GLU A 169 5.33 -13.44 24.80
C GLU A 169 5.40 -14.62 23.81
N PHE A 170 4.75 -14.50 22.65
CA PHE A 170 4.74 -15.57 21.66
C PHE A 170 6.04 -15.64 20.86
N LYS A 171 6.53 -16.87 20.61
CA LYS A 171 7.59 -17.09 19.62
C LYS A 171 6.99 -17.16 18.22
N PRO A 172 7.69 -16.66 17.17
CA PRO A 172 7.17 -16.71 15.80
C PRO A 172 6.77 -18.11 15.31
N LEU A 173 7.51 -19.15 15.69
CA LEU A 173 7.19 -20.54 15.34
C LEU A 173 5.93 -21.06 16.06
N GLU A 174 5.69 -20.63 17.29
CA GLU A 174 4.48 -21.00 18.04
C GLU A 174 3.24 -20.38 17.37
N ILE A 175 3.34 -19.12 16.95
CA ILE A 175 2.26 -18.42 16.22
C ILE A 175 1.90 -19.15 14.93
N VAL A 176 2.89 -19.54 14.12
CA VAL A 176 2.63 -20.23 12.84
C VAL A 176 2.00 -21.60 13.07
N ARG A 177 2.37 -22.31 14.14
CA ARG A 177 1.78 -23.62 14.49
C ARG A 177 0.33 -23.50 14.95
N VAL A 178 0.02 -22.48 15.76
CA VAL A 178 -1.33 -22.28 16.30
C VAL A 178 -2.24 -21.67 15.23
N SER A 179 -1.78 -20.63 14.54
CA SER A 179 -2.51 -19.96 13.48
C SER A 179 -1.62 -19.68 12.27
N PRO A 180 -1.60 -20.59 11.28
CA PRO A 180 -0.89 -20.38 10.02
C PRO A 180 -1.31 -19.08 9.32
N ARG A 181 -2.59 -18.70 9.47
CA ARG A 181 -3.17 -17.44 8.97
C ARG A 181 -2.45 -16.23 9.55
N PHE A 182 -2.23 -16.20 10.85
CA PHE A 182 -1.52 -15.10 11.50
C PHE A 182 -0.02 -15.10 11.13
N GLY A 183 0.57 -16.28 10.95
CA GLY A 183 1.92 -16.42 10.38
C GLY A 183 2.05 -15.77 8.99
N LEU A 184 1.11 -16.04 8.08
CA LEU A 184 1.06 -15.42 6.75
C LEU A 184 0.92 -13.90 6.84
N LEU A 185 0.14 -13.39 7.80
CA LEU A 185 0.02 -11.96 8.04
C LEU A 185 1.39 -11.33 8.36
N LEU A 186 2.15 -11.91 9.29
CA LEU A 186 3.47 -11.38 9.69
C LEU A 186 4.49 -11.46 8.54
N LEU A 187 4.45 -12.57 7.77
CA LEU A 187 5.27 -12.71 6.57
C LEU A 187 4.94 -11.63 5.54
N SER A 188 3.65 -11.39 5.29
CA SER A 188 3.17 -10.36 4.36
C SER A 188 3.63 -8.96 4.80
N MET A 189 3.50 -8.63 6.09
CA MET A 189 4.02 -7.37 6.61
C MET A 189 5.53 -7.23 6.40
N THR A 190 6.30 -8.29 6.66
CA THR A 190 7.76 -8.29 6.46
C THR A 190 8.13 -8.08 4.99
N LEU A 191 7.52 -8.84 4.09
CA LEU A 191 7.75 -8.72 2.64
C LEU A 191 7.39 -7.32 2.14
N SER A 192 6.29 -6.75 2.60
CA SER A 192 5.89 -5.39 2.21
C SER A 192 6.96 -4.34 2.58
N ILE A 193 7.58 -4.45 3.75
CA ILE A 193 8.65 -3.53 4.20
C ILE A 193 9.91 -3.71 3.35
N ILE A 194 10.27 -4.95 3.00
CA ILE A 194 11.38 -5.23 2.09
C ILE A 194 11.13 -4.54 0.73
N PHE A 195 9.94 -4.71 0.17
CA PHE A 195 9.59 -4.08 -1.11
C PHE A 195 9.52 -2.55 -1.04
N ILE A 196 9.04 -1.96 0.06
CA ILE A 196 9.12 -0.50 0.30
C ILE A 196 10.59 -0.03 0.28
N THR A 197 11.48 -0.78 0.91
CA THR A 197 12.90 -0.43 0.99
C THR A 197 13.56 -0.49 -0.39
N VAL A 198 13.28 -1.53 -1.17
CA VAL A 198 13.79 -1.66 -2.55
C VAL A 198 13.19 -0.57 -3.46
N ASP A 199 11.90 -0.27 -3.31
CA ASP A 199 11.23 0.82 -4.03
C ASP A 199 11.90 2.17 -3.76
N LEU A 200 12.13 2.49 -2.48
CA LEU A 200 12.83 3.71 -2.07
C LEU A 200 14.23 3.81 -2.69
N PHE A 201 15.01 2.72 -2.68
CA PHE A 201 16.33 2.73 -3.29
C PHE A 201 16.27 2.86 -4.82
N SER A 202 15.22 2.33 -5.47
CA SER A 202 15.03 2.42 -6.92
C SER A 202 14.67 3.82 -7.42
N VAL A 203 14.08 4.66 -6.57
CA VAL A 203 13.78 6.07 -6.91
C VAL A 203 14.95 7.01 -6.58
N THR A 204 15.99 6.50 -5.92
CA THR A 204 17.25 7.21 -5.65
C THR A 204 18.35 6.79 -6.64
N PRO A 205 19.48 7.51 -6.72
CA PRO A 205 20.60 7.12 -7.58
C PRO A 205 21.29 5.80 -7.16
N VAL A 206 20.89 5.20 -6.04
CA VAL A 206 21.55 4.04 -5.43
C VAL A 206 21.33 2.77 -6.27
N ILE A 207 20.14 2.57 -6.84
CA ILE A 207 19.88 1.42 -7.72
C ILE A 207 19.33 1.91 -9.07
N PRO A 208 20.06 1.72 -10.18
CA PRO A 208 19.67 2.24 -11.49
C PRO A 208 18.62 1.35 -12.18
N ILE A 209 17.46 1.14 -11.54
CA ILE A 209 16.36 0.31 -12.08
C ILE A 209 15.52 1.07 -13.11
N GLY A 210 15.71 2.39 -13.22
CA GLY A 210 14.94 3.27 -14.09
C GLY A 210 13.57 3.61 -13.52
N TYR A 211 12.78 4.37 -14.29
CA TYR A 211 11.54 4.99 -13.82
C TYR A 211 10.40 3.98 -13.54
N ILE A 212 10.45 2.83 -14.21
CA ILE A 212 9.48 1.74 -14.09
C ILE A 212 10.04 0.74 -13.09
N ASN A 213 9.44 0.69 -11.91
CA ASN A 213 9.75 -0.31 -10.90
C ASN A 213 8.46 -1.08 -10.52
N PRO A 214 8.53 -2.40 -10.31
CA PRO A 214 7.39 -3.19 -9.86
C PRO A 214 7.28 -3.26 -8.33
N PHE A 215 8.28 -2.77 -7.59
CA PHE A 215 8.42 -3.03 -6.16
C PHE A 215 7.37 -2.32 -5.32
N TRP A 216 6.97 -1.09 -5.68
CA TRP A 216 5.86 -0.43 -4.99
C TRP A 216 4.54 -1.21 -5.15
N LYS A 217 4.32 -1.85 -6.30
CA LYS A 217 3.12 -2.67 -6.57
C LYS A 217 3.14 -3.91 -5.67
N PHE A 218 4.28 -4.58 -5.54
CA PHE A 218 4.42 -5.68 -4.60
C PHE A 218 4.22 -5.24 -3.15
N ALA A 219 4.83 -4.14 -2.73
CA ALA A 219 4.60 -3.56 -1.41
C ALA A 219 3.11 -3.33 -1.15
N PHE A 220 2.41 -2.76 -2.13
CA PHE A 220 0.98 -2.50 -2.05
C PHE A 220 0.15 -3.80 -1.98
N ILE A 221 0.45 -4.81 -2.80
CA ILE A 221 -0.22 -6.12 -2.74
C ILE A 221 -0.09 -6.74 -1.35
N PHE A 222 1.12 -6.79 -0.79
CA PHE A 222 1.35 -7.41 0.53
C PHE A 222 0.71 -6.62 1.68
N LYS A 223 0.66 -5.29 1.57
CA LYS A 223 -0.08 -4.43 2.51
C LYS A 223 -1.57 -4.77 2.52
N CYS A 224 -2.22 -4.71 1.37
CA CYS A 224 -3.63 -5.05 1.23
C CYS A 224 -3.89 -6.51 1.61
N PHE A 225 -2.95 -7.42 1.30
CA PHE A 225 -3.09 -8.84 1.64
C PHE A 225 -3.14 -9.04 3.14
N THR A 226 -2.27 -8.40 3.92
CA THR A 226 -2.37 -8.39 5.38
C THR A 226 -3.77 -7.97 5.82
N ASP A 227 -4.36 -6.98 5.15
CA ASP A 227 -5.67 -6.50 5.54
C ASP A 227 -6.80 -7.49 5.27
N THR A 228 -6.72 -8.23 4.18
CA THR A 228 -7.66 -9.31 3.84
C THR A 228 -7.45 -10.57 4.67
N ILE A 229 -6.21 -10.85 5.09
CA ILE A 229 -5.90 -11.99 5.97
C ILE A 229 -6.56 -11.77 7.32
N VAL A 230 -6.41 -10.63 7.99
CA VAL A 230 -7.10 -10.38 9.27
C VAL A 230 -7.95 -9.14 9.13
N LEU A 231 -9.25 -9.33 8.93
CA LEU A 231 -10.20 -8.23 8.73
C LEU A 231 -10.47 -7.44 10.03
N ASP A 232 -10.39 -8.11 11.18
CA ASP A 232 -10.57 -7.50 12.51
C ASP A 232 -9.34 -6.68 12.92
N ASP A 233 -9.44 -5.95 14.03
CA ASP A 233 -8.28 -5.30 14.63
C ASP A 233 -7.28 -6.32 15.21
N PHE A 234 -6.01 -5.92 15.30
CA PHE A 234 -4.93 -6.84 15.69
C PHE A 234 -5.04 -7.31 17.14
N LYS A 235 -5.62 -6.51 18.03
CA LYS A 235 -5.81 -6.90 19.43
C LYS A 235 -6.86 -8.00 19.54
N THR A 236 -8.00 -7.82 18.89
CA THR A 236 -9.04 -8.85 18.83
C THR A 236 -8.51 -10.15 18.22
N ALA A 237 -7.67 -10.07 17.20
CA ALA A 237 -7.05 -11.25 16.59
C ALA A 237 -6.05 -11.95 17.53
N LEU A 238 -5.19 -11.20 18.21
CA LEU A 238 -4.23 -11.75 19.17
C LEU A 238 -4.88 -12.28 20.44
N ASP A 239 -5.93 -11.62 20.93
CA ASP A 239 -6.69 -12.08 22.11
C ASP A 239 -7.40 -13.41 21.82
N LYS A 240 -7.89 -13.62 20.58
CA LYS A 240 -8.42 -14.92 20.13
C LYS A 240 -7.31 -15.98 20.09
N LEU A 241 -6.17 -15.65 19.47
CA LEU A 241 -5.02 -16.55 19.40
C LEU A 241 -4.54 -16.98 20.80
N ASN A 242 -4.48 -16.04 21.75
CA ASN A 242 -4.03 -16.32 23.10
C ASN A 242 -4.95 -17.30 23.84
N ARG A 243 -6.26 -17.21 23.62
CA ARG A 243 -7.23 -18.17 24.19
C ARG A 243 -7.14 -19.56 23.58
N GLU A 244 -6.59 -19.70 22.37
CA GLU A 244 -6.40 -21.01 21.73
C GLU A 244 -5.13 -21.71 22.24
N VAL A 245 -4.18 -20.95 22.82
CA VAL A 245 -2.91 -21.48 23.37
C VAL A 245 -3.03 -21.86 24.85
N THR A 246 -3.85 -21.13 25.62
CA THR A 246 -4.14 -21.40 27.05
C THR A 246 -5.26 -22.42 27.23
#